data_AF-A0A3D3I6L9-F1
#
_entry.id   AF-A0A3D3I6L9-F1
#
_cell.length_a   1.000
_cell.length_b   1.000
_cell.length_c   1.000
_cell.angle_alpha   90.00
_cell.angle_beta   90.00
_cell.angle_gamma   90.00
#
_symmetry.space_group_name_H-M   'P 1'
#
loop_
_entity.id
_entity.type
_entity.pdbx_description
1 polymer ?
#
loop_
_entity_poly.entity_id
_entity_poly.type
_entity_poly.pdbx_seq_one_letter_code
_entity_poly.pdbx_strand_id
1 'polypeptide(L)' 'MIQVDQKYKALMLEALEELMYKLSLQLDSLKGEPMTKERKELTRKQTQIEELQHLISLAKD' A
#
# COMPACT_ATOMS: atom_id res chain seq x y z
N MET A 1 -10.76 -15.74 3.29
CA MET A 1 -10.51 -15.23 1.92
C MET A 1 -11.23 -13.89 1.82
N ILE A 2 -10.54 -12.81 1.47
CA ILE A 2 -11.21 -11.52 1.27
C ILE A 2 -12.10 -11.68 0.04
N GLN A 3 -13.42 -11.56 0.21
CA GLN A 3 -14.35 -11.53 -0.91
C GLN A 3 -14.37 -10.09 -1.45
N VAL A 4 -13.62 -9.88 -2.52
CA VAL A 4 -13.64 -8.63 -3.28
C VAL A 4 -14.77 -8.73 -4.30
N ASP A 5 -15.81 -7.91 -4.14
CA ASP A 5 -16.77 -7.71 -5.22
C ASP A 5 -16.04 -7.06 -6.39
N GLN A 6 -15.99 -7.78 -7.53
CA GLN A 6 -15.27 -7.37 -8.74
C GLN A 6 -15.65 -5.97 -9.19
N LYS A 7 -16.89 -5.53 -8.95
CA LYS A 7 -17.36 -4.19 -9.28
C LYS A 7 -16.48 -3.09 -8.66
N TYR A 8 -15.95 -3.33 -7.46
CA TYR A 8 -15.14 -2.37 -6.72
C TYR A 8 -13.63 -2.63 -6.84
N LYS A 9 -13.21 -3.71 -7.51
CA LYS A 9 -11.80 -4.09 -7.63
C LYS A 9 -10.93 -2.96 -8.18
N ALA A 10 -11.36 -2.34 -9.29
CA ALA A 10 -10.62 -1.23 -9.90
C ALA A 10 -10.51 -0.03 -8.96
N LEU A 11 -11.63 0.38 -8.33
CA LEU A 11 -11.67 1.48 -7.38
C LEU A 11 -10.75 1.24 -6.17
N MET A 12 -10.72 0.00 -5.66
CA MET A 12 -9.85 -0.36 -4.54
C MET A 12 -8.38 -0.32 -4.94
N LEU A 13 -8.03 -0.80 -6.13
CA LEU A 13 -6.65 -0.74 -6.63
C LEU A 13 -6.19 0.71 -6.83
N GLU A 14 -7.02 1.56 -7.42
CA GLU A 14 -6.73 3.01 -7.55
C GLU A 14 -6.51 3.66 -6.17
N ALA A 15 -7.39 3.38 -5.20
CA ALA A 15 -7.24 3.92 -3.86
C ALA A 15 -5.92 3.47 -3.19
N LEU A 16 -5.53 2.20 -3.38
CA LEU A 16 -4.26 1.69 -2.85
C LEU A 16 -3.05 2.31 -3.57
N GLU A 17 -3.13 2.56 -4.87
CA GLU A 17 -2.08 3.29 -5.62
C GLU A 17 -1.92 4.73 -5.10
N GLU A 18 -3.02 5.44 -4.83
CA GLU A 18 -2.95 6.79 -4.26
C GLU A 18 -2.33 6.79 -2.86
N LEU A 19 -2.68 5.81 -2.02
CA LEU A 19 -2.07 5.65 -0.69
C LEU A 19 -0.57 5.31 -0.78
N MET A 20 -0.19 4.44 -1.73
CA MET A 20 1.20 4.11 -2.00
C MET A 20 2.00 5.36 -2.40
N TYR A 21 1.45 6.16 -3.31
CA TYR A 21 2.06 7.41 -3.74
C TYR A 21 2.29 8.36 -2.56
N LYS A 22 1.28 8.57 -1.70
CA LYS A 22 1.41 9.42 -0.50
C LYS A 22 2.50 8.92 0.46
N LEU A 23 2.57 7.61 0.69
CA LEU A 23 3.62 7.01 1.53
C LEU A 23 5.00 7.19 0.91
N SER A 24 5.12 7.06 -0.42
CA SER A 24 6.39 7.26 -1.11
C SER A 24 6.95 8.67 -0.90
N LEU A 25 6.08 9.70 -0.93
CA LEU A 25 6.48 11.09 -0.63
C LEU A 25 6.96 11.26 0.81
N GLN A 26 6.29 10.61 1.77
CA GLN A 26 6.70 10.64 3.19
C GLN A 26 8.02 9.90 3.44
N LEU A 27 8.27 8.81 2.71
CA LEU A 27 9.51 8.05 2.83
C LEU A 27 10.68 8.75 2.13
N ASP A 28 10.42 9.45 1.02
CA ASP A 28 11.44 10.20 0.29
C ASP A 28 11.99 11.38 1.12
N SER A 29 11.14 12.05 1.91
CA SER A 29 11.59 13.09 2.84
C SER A 29 12.47 12.56 3.99
N LEU A 30 12.47 11.24 4.23
CA LEU A 30 13.29 10.55 5.23
C LEU A 30 14.45 9.74 4.60
N LYS A 31 14.73 9.95 3.31
CA LYS A 31 15.73 9.19 2.57
C LYS A 31 17.14 9.57 3.02
N GLY A 32 17.96 8.57 3.31
CA GLY A 32 19.32 8.76 3.82
C GLY A 32 19.39 9.00 5.33
N GLU A 33 18.26 9.27 5.98
CA GLU A 33 18.17 9.41 7.43
C GLU A 33 18.26 8.06 8.15
N PRO A 34 18.60 8.03 9.45
CA PRO A 34 18.56 6.81 10.25
C PRO A 34 17.20 6.10 10.24
N MET A 35 17.20 4.80 10.52
CA MET A 35 15.99 4.00 10.58
C MET A 35 15.20 4.25 11.89
N THR A 36 14.53 5.40 11.95
CA THR A 36 13.70 5.81 13.08
C THR A 36 12.44 4.96 13.22
N LYS A 37 11.76 5.05 14.37
CA LYS A 37 10.47 4.38 14.59
C LYS A 37 9.45 4.79 13.53
N GLU A 38 9.40 6.06 13.17
CA GLU A 38 8.52 6.59 12.13
C GLU A 38 8.83 5.97 10.76
N ARG A 39 10.10 5.95 10.35
CA ARG A 39 10.50 5.36 9.06
C ARG A 39 10.14 3.87 9.00
N LYS A 40 10.36 3.12 10.09
CA LYS A 40 9.95 1.70 10.19
C LYS A 40 8.44 1.53 10.02
N GLU A 41 7.66 2.39 10.65
CA GLU A 41 6.20 2.36 10.56
C GLU A 41 5.70 2.68 9.14
N LEU A 42 6.29 3.68 8.48
CA LEU A 42 5.98 4.02 7.10
C LEU A 42 6.35 2.89 6.13
N THR A 43 7.54 2.29 6.28
CA THR A 43 7.94 1.12 5.49
C THR A 43 7.00 -0.06 5.73
N ARG A 44 6.59 -0.33 6.97
CA ARG A 44 5.62 -1.40 7.26
C ARG A 44 4.28 -1.15 6.56
N LYS A 45 3.78 0.09 6.59
CA LYS A 45 2.55 0.47 5.88
C LYS A 45 2.67 0.28 4.37
N GLN A 46 3.81 0.63 3.80
CA GLN A 46 4.10 0.41 2.39
C GLN A 46 3.95 -1.09 2.04
N THR A 47 4.63 -1.97 2.78
CA THR A 47 4.55 -3.43 2.58
C THR A 47 3.12 -3.95 2.71
N GLN A 48 2.35 -3.47 3.71
CA GLN A 48 0.95 -3.88 3.88
C GLN A 48 0.06 -3.49 2.69
N ILE A 49 0.31 -2.32 2.08
CA ILE A 49 -0.44 -1.91 0.88
C ILE A 49 -0.04 -2.77 -0.32
N GLU A 50 1.25 -3.08 -0.50
CA GLU A 50 1.71 -3.97 -1.57
C GLU A 50 1.06 -5.37 -1.46
N GLU A 51 0.99 -5.91 -0.24
CA GLU A 51 0.30 -7.17 0.05
C GLU A 51 -1.19 -7.09 -0.29
N LEU A 52 -1.89 -6.01 0.11
CA LEU A 52 -3.30 -5.81 -0.22
C LEU A 52 -3.54 -5.68 -1.72
N GLN A 53 -2.71 -4.91 -2.44
CA GLN A 53 -2.77 -4.80 -3.89
C GLN A 53 -2.59 -6.16 -4.55
N HIS A 54 -1.62 -6.95 -4.09
CA HIS A 54 -1.40 -8.31 -4.58
C HIS A 54 -2.63 -9.20 -4.35
N LEU A 55 -3.16 -9.23 -3.12
CA LEU A 55 -4.35 -10.02 -2.77
C LEU A 55 -5.58 -9.62 -3.61
N ILE A 56 -5.84 -8.32 -3.78
CA ILE A 56 -6.96 -7.82 -4.59
C ILE A 56 -6.74 -8.15 -6.07
N SER A 57 -5.51 -8.03 -6.58
CA SER A 57 -5.19 -8.38 -7.97
C SER A 57 -5.47 -9.86 -8.27
N LEU A 58 -5.13 -10.75 -7.32
CA LEU A 58 -5.32 -12.19 -7.42
C LEU A 58 -6.73 -12.66 -7.07
N ALA A 59 -7.54 -11.84 -6.42
CA ALA A 59 -8.93 -12.15 -6.12
C ALA A 59 -9.69 -12.43 -7.44
N LYS A 60 -9.98 -13.72 -7.64
CA LYS A 60 -10.95 -14.25 -8.60
C LYS A 60 -12.25 -14.53 -7.85
N ASP A 61 -13.34 -14.51 -8.59
CA ASP A 61 -14.74 -14.64 -8.11
C ASP A 61 -14.93 -15.68 -6.99
#